data_AF-A0A7C1IUS4-F1
#
_entry.id   AF-A0A7C1IUS4-F1
#
_cell.length_a   1.000
_cell.length_b   1.000
_cell.length_c   1.000
_cell.angle_alpha   90.00
_cell.angle_beta   90.00
_cell.angle_gamma   90.00
#
_symmetry.space_group_name_H-M   'P 1'
#
loop_
_entity.id
_entity.type
_entity.pdbx_description
1 polymer ?
#
loop_
_entity_poly.entity_id
_entity_poly.type
_entity_poly.pdbx_seq_one_letter_code
_entity_poly.pdbx_strand_id
1 'polypeptide(L)'
;MAQTFAGLLCLFFGVALTFFFPIQRGRIQNQLWDLIVLGLFVAAAYFLNIWVFWENIIVGVIVGVAAILIRDFRLWMVRFRDRTYSRGHRYYWYGRARDWYGSRRRRRW
;
A
#
# COMPACT_ATOMS: atom_id res chain seq x y z
N MET A 1 -18.05 -3.59 26.13
CA MET A 1 -18.49 -4.26 24.88
C MET A 1 -18.49 -3.34 23.66
N ALA A 2 -19.00 -2.10 23.75
CA ALA A 2 -19.00 -1.19 22.58
C ALA A 2 -17.58 -0.81 22.08
N GLN A 3 -16.63 -0.57 22.99
CA GLN A 3 -15.25 -0.22 22.65
C GLN A 3 -14.51 -1.36 21.96
N THR A 4 -14.62 -2.59 22.46
CA THR A 4 -14.03 -3.78 21.84
C THR A 4 -14.60 -4.03 20.44
N PHE A 5 -15.89 -3.79 20.23
CA PHE A 5 -16.52 -3.92 18.92
C PHE A 5 -16.01 -2.86 17.92
N ALA A 6 -15.85 -1.61 18.37
CA ALA A 6 -15.23 -0.55 17.56
C ALA A 6 -13.78 -0.90 17.18
N GLY A 7 -13.00 -1.45 18.11
CA GLY A 7 -11.63 -1.91 17.85
C GLY A 7 -11.57 -3.03 16.80
N LEU A 8 -12.48 -4.01 16.88
CA LEU A 8 -12.58 -5.09 15.89
C LEU A 8 -13.00 -4.58 14.51
N LEU A 9 -13.93 -3.63 14.43
CA LEU A 9 -14.31 -3.00 13.17
C LEU A 9 -13.13 -2.23 12.56
N CYS A 10 -12.40 -1.44 13.34
CA CYS A 10 -11.20 -0.73 12.86
C CYS A 10 -10.15 -1.71 12.34
N LEU A 11 -9.93 -2.83 13.04
CA LEU A 11 -9.00 -3.87 12.60
C LEU A 11 -9.47 -4.53 11.29
N PHE A 12 -10.75 -4.88 11.20
CA PHE A 12 -11.33 -5.47 9.99
C PHE A 12 -11.21 -4.53 8.79
N PHE A 13 -11.58 -3.25 8.95
CA PHE A 13 -11.46 -2.25 7.89
C PHE A 13 -10.00 -1.98 7.52
N GLY A 14 -9.08 -1.91 8.49
CA GLY A 14 -7.64 -1.74 8.24
C GLY A 14 -7.06 -2.89 7.42
N VAL A 15 -7.43 -4.13 7.75
CA VAL A 15 -7.07 -5.33 6.98
C VAL A 15 -7.70 -5.27 5.59
N ALA A 16 -9.00 -4.98 5.49
CA ALA A 16 -9.69 -4.91 4.22
C ALA A 16 -9.09 -3.86 3.27
N LEU A 17 -8.73 -2.68 3.78
CA LEU A 17 -8.04 -1.63 3.04
C LEU A 17 -6.64 -2.05 2.58
N THR A 18 -5.96 -2.89 3.35
CA THR A 18 -4.63 -3.40 3.01
C THR A 18 -4.69 -4.42 1.87
N PHE A 19 -5.73 -5.26 1.82
CA PHE A 19 -5.85 -6.35 0.85
C PHE A 19 -6.69 -6.02 -0.39
N PHE A 20 -7.84 -5.37 -0.23
CA PHE A 20 -8.83 -5.22 -1.31
C PHE A 20 -8.73 -3.88 -2.04
N PHE A 21 -8.22 -2.83 -1.40
CA PHE A 21 -8.25 -1.51 -2.03
C PHE A 21 -7.25 -1.42 -3.20
N PRO A 22 -7.70 -1.06 -4.42
CA PRO A 22 -6.84 -1.04 -5.58
C PRO A 22 -5.82 0.08 -5.45
N ILE A 23 -4.56 -0.25 -5.72
CA ILE A 23 -3.49 0.72 -5.60
C ILE A 23 -3.61 1.80 -6.69
N GLN A 24 -3.77 3.04 -6.25
CA GLN A 24 -3.90 4.21 -7.13
C GLN A 24 -2.52 4.59 -7.74
N ARG A 25 -2.51 5.02 -9.01
CA ARG A 25 -1.28 5.36 -9.77
C ARG A 25 -0.59 6.67 -9.36
N GLY A 26 -0.96 7.30 -8.23
CA GLY A 26 -0.43 8.59 -7.76
C GLY A 26 0.29 8.50 -6.40
N ARG A 27 1.50 9.07 -6.30
CA ARG A 27 2.33 9.05 -5.08
C ARG A 27 1.63 9.67 -3.87
N ILE A 28 0.94 10.80 -4.07
CA ILE A 28 0.28 11.56 -2.99
C ILE A 28 -0.95 10.81 -2.45
N GLN A 29 -1.80 10.29 -3.34
CA GLN A 29 -2.97 9.51 -2.93
C GLN A 29 -2.57 8.23 -2.18
N ASN A 30 -1.49 7.57 -2.61
CA ASN A 30 -1.01 6.36 -1.95
C ASN A 30 -0.57 6.64 -0.50
N GLN A 31 0.18 7.73 -0.29
CA GLN A 31 0.62 8.16 1.04
C GLN A 31 -0.55 8.52 1.97
N LEU A 32 -1.60 9.17 1.45
CA LEU A 32 -2.80 9.44 2.23
C LEU A 32 -3.50 8.14 2.66
N TRP A 33 -3.61 7.16 1.76
CA TRP A 33 -4.16 5.86 2.09
C TRP A 33 -3.27 5.06 3.06
N ASP A 34 -1.95 5.23 3.02
CA ASP A 34 -1.04 4.62 4.00
C ASP A 34 -1.29 5.21 5.40
N LEU A 35 -1.46 6.53 5.47
CA LEU A 35 -1.75 7.23 6.73
C LEU A 35 -3.10 6.83 7.32
N ILE A 36 -4.13 6.67 6.48
CA ILE A 36 -5.44 6.14 6.90
C ILE A 36 -5.32 4.73 7.46
N VAL A 37 -4.58 3.85 6.77
CA VAL A 37 -4.36 2.47 7.24
C VAL A 37 -3.62 2.47 8.58
N LEU A 38 -2.57 3.27 8.72
CA LEU A 38 -1.85 3.44 9.99
C LEU A 38 -2.81 3.88 11.10
N GLY A 39 -3.60 4.92 10.84
CA GLY A 39 -4.58 5.45 11.79
C GLY A 39 -5.60 4.41 12.23
N LEU A 40 -6.08 3.57 11.31
CA LEU A 40 -7.02 2.49 11.63
C LEU A 40 -6.41 1.43 12.55
N PHE A 41 -5.15 1.05 12.34
CA PHE A 41 -4.47 0.08 13.21
C PHE A 41 -4.13 0.65 14.59
N VAL A 42 -3.74 1.92 14.67
CA VAL A 42 -3.52 2.62 15.95
C VAL A 42 -4.85 2.76 16.71
N ALA A 43 -5.92 3.16 16.04
CA ALA A 43 -7.26 3.24 16.63
C ALA A 43 -7.75 1.86 17.11
N ALA A 44 -7.54 0.81 16.30
CA ALA A 44 -7.90 -0.55 16.68
C ALA A 44 -7.20 -0.99 17.97
N ALA A 45 -5.88 -0.78 18.07
CA ALA A 45 -5.11 -1.13 19.26
C ALA A 45 -5.54 -0.30 20.48
N TYR A 46 -5.84 0.99 20.28
CA TYR A 46 -6.36 1.86 21.34
C TYR A 46 -7.72 1.39 21.87
N PHE A 47 -8.66 1.06 21.00
CA PHE A 47 -10.01 0.63 21.39
C PHE A 47 -10.07 -0.79 21.96
N LEU A 48 -9.15 -1.67 21.56
CA LEU A 48 -9.03 -3.01 22.13
C LEU A 48 -8.49 -2.98 23.57
N ASN A 49 -7.68 -1.96 23.92
CA ASN A 49 -7.21 -1.65 25.27
C ASN A 49 -6.78 -2.89 26.07
N ILE A 50 -5.91 -3.71 25.46
CA ILE A 50 -5.46 -4.99 26.03
C ILE A 50 -4.27 -4.77 27.00
N TRP A 51 -3.43 -3.77 26.71
CA TRP A 51 -2.19 -3.47 27.45
C TRP A 51 -2.23 -2.06 28.08
N VAL A 52 -1.11 -1.61 28.66
CA VAL A 52 -0.95 -0.23 29.12
C VAL A 52 -1.03 0.73 27.92
N PHE A 53 -1.55 1.95 28.12
CA PHE A 53 -1.79 2.94 27.06
C PHE A 53 -0.63 3.07 26.05
N TRP A 54 0.61 3.20 26.54
CA TRP A 54 1.80 3.32 25.70
C TRP A 54 2.08 2.06 24.87
N GLU A 55 1.90 0.89 25.45
CA GLU A 55 2.12 -0.39 24.78
C GLU A 55 1.09 -0.62 23.67
N ASN A 56 -0.19 -0.27 23.90
CA ASN A 56 -1.23 -0.34 22.87
C ASN A 56 -0.90 0.56 21.66
N ILE A 57 -0.43 1.78 21.90
CA ILE A 57 -0.03 2.70 20.82
C ILE A 57 1.15 2.11 20.05
N ILE A 58 2.19 1.61 20.74
CA ILE A 58 3.36 1.01 20.11
C ILE A 58 2.96 -0.20 19.24
N VAL A 59 2.13 -1.10 19.78
CA VAL A 59 1.64 -2.27 19.03
C VAL A 59 0.84 -1.83 17.81
N GLY A 60 -0.06 -0.85 17.96
CA GLY A 60 -0.84 -0.30 16.84
C GLY A 60 0.03 0.29 15.73
N VAL A 61 1.09 1.02 16.10
CA VAL A 61 2.06 1.58 15.15
C VAL A 61 2.84 0.46 14.45
N ILE A 62 3.36 -0.53 15.19
CA ILE A 62 4.13 -1.65 14.61
C ILE A 62 3.27 -2.41 13.59
N VAL A 63 2.05 -2.77 13.97
CA VAL A 63 1.13 -3.50 13.09
C VAL A 63 0.73 -2.65 11.89
N GLY A 64 0.44 -1.35 12.08
CA GLY A 64 0.11 -0.43 11.00
C GLY A 64 1.26 -0.28 9.99
N VAL A 65 2.51 -0.15 10.46
CA VAL A 65 3.70 -0.10 9.60
C VAL A 65 3.89 -1.42 8.85
N ALA A 66 3.72 -2.55 9.51
CA ALA A 66 3.80 -3.86 8.85
C ALA A 66 2.74 -4.00 7.74
N ALA A 67 1.51 -3.52 7.96
CA ALA A 67 0.46 -3.51 6.96
C ALA A 67 0.81 -2.64 5.74
N ILE A 68 1.38 -1.45 5.95
CA ILE A 68 1.86 -0.58 4.87
C ILE A 68 2.95 -1.28 4.06
N LEU A 69 3.93 -1.90 4.74
CA LEU A 69 5.01 -2.64 4.06
C LEU A 69 4.47 -3.80 3.22
N ILE A 70 3.47 -4.53 3.72
CA ILE A 70 2.80 -5.60 2.95
C ILE A 70 2.12 -5.02 1.72
N ARG A 71 1.45 -3.87 1.84
CA ARG A 71 0.79 -3.18 0.72
C ARG A 71 1.79 -2.72 -0.34
N ASP A 72 2.90 -2.14 0.09
CA ASP A 72 4.01 -1.72 -0.77
C ASP A 72 4.71 -2.90 -1.43
N PHE A 73 4.85 -4.02 -0.72
CA PHE A 73 5.39 -5.24 -1.29
C PHE A 73 4.49 -5.82 -2.38
N ARG A 74 3.17 -5.83 -2.17
CA ARG A 74 2.20 -6.26 -3.22
C ARG A 74 2.28 -5.36 -4.45
N LEU A 75 2.38 -4.05 -4.24
CA LEU A 75 2.62 -3.05 -5.27
C LEU A 75 3.87 -3.37 -6.10
N TRP A 76 4.97 -3.61 -5.39
CA TRP A 76 6.24 -3.96 -5.98
C TRP A 76 6.11 -5.25 -6.77
N MET A 77 5.46 -6.29 -6.23
CA MET A 77 5.25 -7.57 -6.90
C MET A 77 4.44 -7.45 -8.20
N VAL A 78 3.37 -6.66 -8.20
CA VAL A 78 2.56 -6.39 -9.40
C VAL A 78 3.40 -5.67 -10.47
N ARG A 79 4.11 -4.60 -10.09
CA ARG A 79 5.00 -3.87 -11.02
C ARG A 79 6.16 -4.74 -11.51
N PHE A 80 6.67 -5.61 -10.65
CA PHE A 80 7.75 -6.52 -10.99
C PHE A 80 7.25 -7.57 -11.98
N ARG A 81 6.05 -8.12 -11.78
CA ARG A 81 5.41 -9.04 -12.74
C ARG A 81 5.28 -8.40 -14.13
N ASP A 82 4.75 -7.18 -14.23
CA ASP A 82 4.62 -6.47 -15.51
C ASP A 82 5.99 -6.21 -16.18
N ARG A 83 7.02 -5.85 -15.40
CA ARG A 83 8.38 -5.67 -15.90
C ARG A 83 9.03 -6.97 -16.35
N THR A 84 8.72 -8.09 -15.71
CA THR A 84 9.29 -9.40 -16.04
C THR A 84 8.65 -9.96 -17.32
N TYR A 85 7.33 -9.81 -17.47
CA TYR A 85 6.62 -10.17 -18.70
C TYR A 85 7.08 -9.33 -19.91
N SER A 86 7.34 -8.03 -19.72
CA SER A 86 7.87 -7.21 -20.82
C SER A 86 9.30 -7.58 -21.21
N ARG A 87 10.15 -8.03 -20.27
CA ARG A 87 11.53 -8.48 -20.55
C ARG A 87 11.61 -9.85 -21.21
N GLY A 88 10.65 -10.75 -20.92
CA GLY A 88 10.58 -12.09 -21.51
C GLY A 88 10.01 -12.14 -22.93
N HIS A 89 9.43 -11.05 -23.43
CA HIS A 89 8.81 -11.02 -24.75
C HIS A 89 9.85 -10.81 -25.86
N ARG A 90 9.75 -11.63 -26.93
CA ARG A 90 10.70 -11.65 -28.07
C ARG A 90 10.89 -10.29 -28.76
N TYR A 91 9.92 -9.37 -28.60
CA TYR A 91 9.92 -8.02 -29.18
C TYR A 91 10.27 -6.90 -28.19
N TYR A 92 10.76 -7.20 -26.98
CA TYR A 92 11.05 -6.16 -25.97
C TYR A 92 12.03 -5.09 -26.49
N TRP A 93 13.00 -5.51 -27.30
CA TRP A 93 13.99 -4.62 -27.92
C TRP A 93 13.34 -3.59 -28.85
N TYR A 94 12.33 -3.99 -29.61
CA TYR A 94 11.62 -3.12 -30.57
C TYR A 94 10.78 -2.04 -29.86
N GLY A 95 10.09 -2.39 -28.78
CA GLY A 95 9.33 -1.43 -27.98
C GLY A 95 10.23 -0.40 -27.30
N ARG A 96 11.37 -0.83 -26.73
CA ARG A 96 12.34 0.06 -26.08
C ARG A 96 13.04 1.00 -27.07
N ALA A 97 13.34 0.53 -28.28
CA ALA A 97 13.90 1.35 -29.36
C ALA A 97 12.89 2.39 -29.87
N ARG A 98 11.61 2.01 -30.02
CA ARG A 98 10.53 2.92 -30.42
C ARG A 98 10.23 3.97 -29.36
N ASP A 99 10.25 3.60 -28.08
CA ASP A 99 10.15 4.56 -26.98
C ASP A 99 11.37 5.47 -26.93
N TRP A 100 12.59 4.99 -27.19
CA TRP A 100 13.78 5.85 -27.22
C TRP A 100 13.73 6.87 -28.37
N TYR A 101 13.32 6.45 -29.58
CA TYR A 101 13.11 7.36 -30.71
C TYR A 101 11.89 8.27 -30.53
N GLY A 102 10.82 7.81 -29.90
CA GLY A 102 9.57 8.56 -29.67
C GLY A 102 9.61 9.51 -28.48
N SER A 103 10.36 9.18 -27.42
CA SER A 103 10.48 10.01 -26.21
C SER A 103 11.35 11.26 -26.42
N ARG A 104 12.20 11.29 -27.46
CA ARG A 104 12.82 12.55 -27.93
C ARG A 104 11.82 13.52 -28.55
N ARG A 105 10.68 13.05 -29.06
CA ARG A 105 9.66 13.89 -29.72
C ARG A 105 8.65 14.52 -28.76
N ARG A 106 8.44 13.95 -27.56
CA ARG A 106 7.43 14.43 -26.59
C ARG A 106 7.92 15.47 -25.57
N ARG A 107 9.19 15.90 -25.61
CA ARG A 107 9.71 16.98 -24.74
C ARG A 107 9.71 18.36 -25.41
N ARG A 108 8.88 18.59 -26.43
CA ARG A 108 8.83 19.85 -27.19
C ARG A 108 7.44 20.50 -27.26
N TRP A 109 6.53 20.14 -26.37
CA TRP A 109 5.27 20.85 -26.21
C TRP A 109 5.00 21.02 -24.72
#